data_AF-A0A4R8TNB2-F1
#
_entry.id   AF-A0A4R8TNB2-F1
#
_cell.length_a   1.000
_cell.length_b   1.000
_cell.length_c   1.000
_cell.angle_alpha   90.00
_cell.angle_beta   90.00
_cell.angle_gamma   90.00
#
_symmetry.space_group_name_H-M   'P 1'
#
loop_
_entity.id
_entity.type
_entity.pdbx_description
1 polymer ?
#
loop_
_entity_poly.entity_id
_entity_poly.type
_entity_poly.pdbx_seq_one_letter_code
_entity_poly.pdbx_strand_id
1 'polypeptide(L)'
;MSSQPLPSPPFHPIEGIPNFRDIGGYPLPSSSSSSKPLIVRPGLIYRSAEPSRLTPAGESALLPLGITHVYDLRSAIELNRLAASGSPAPIRTLPGSTRVFVPVFLDEDYGPEAIALRYRNYSADGTEGFTKAYASILRTASSASHPHSPFTTILTHLASSPSPILIHCTAGKDRTGVICALILSLCGLDDAVVAHEYSLTDAGLQSRREEIVNHLLATDALRGDPEGARRMIGARKENMLSTLAHIRREYGSVEAYVRDECRVSQEQIDQIRKNLIVDAAEGHHVVDWASHQKHLLLKRGVK
;
A
#
# COMPACT_ATOMS: atom_id res chain seq x y z
N MET A 1 9.20 17.48 21.05
CA MET A 1 9.90 17.94 19.83
C MET A 1 8.83 18.16 18.77
N SER A 2 8.71 19.37 18.22
CA SER A 2 7.73 19.69 17.18
C SER A 2 7.95 18.75 15.98
N SER A 3 7.02 17.82 15.75
CA SER A 3 7.08 16.93 14.59
C SER A 3 6.81 17.75 13.36
N GLN A 4 7.84 18.04 12.55
CA GLN A 4 7.63 18.66 11.25
C GLN A 4 6.57 17.88 10.45
N PRO A 5 5.61 18.57 9.82
CA PRO A 5 4.51 17.94 9.09
C PRO A 5 5.06 16.99 8.02
N LEU A 6 4.31 15.93 7.73
CA LEU A 6 4.62 15.04 6.62
C LEU A 6 4.59 15.82 5.29
N PRO A 7 5.38 15.41 4.29
CA PRO A 7 5.33 16.05 2.98
C PRO A 7 3.92 15.96 2.38
N SER A 8 3.39 17.08 1.90
CA SER A 8 2.09 17.16 1.23
C SER A 8 2.27 17.94 -0.08
N PRO A 9 2.14 17.28 -1.25
CA PRO A 9 1.84 15.85 -1.45
C PRO A 9 2.96 14.92 -0.95
N PRO A 10 2.72 13.59 -0.79
CA PRO A 10 1.47 12.89 -1.10
C PRO A 10 0.54 12.72 0.11
N PHE A 11 0.98 13.05 1.33
CA PHE A 11 0.17 12.82 2.52
C PHE A 11 -1.00 13.80 2.62
N HIS A 12 -2.15 13.28 3.05
CA HIS A 12 -3.29 14.09 3.46
C HIS A 12 -3.48 13.93 4.97
N PRO A 13 -3.67 15.01 5.73
CA PRO A 13 -3.87 14.95 7.16
C PRO A 13 -5.29 14.46 7.49
N ILE A 14 -5.50 13.15 7.41
CA ILE A 14 -6.77 12.51 7.79
C ILE A 14 -6.66 12.00 9.23
N GLU A 15 -7.20 12.78 10.16
CA GLU A 15 -7.15 12.43 11.57
C GLU A 15 -7.84 11.08 11.84
N GLY A 16 -7.17 10.21 12.59
CA GLY A 16 -7.65 8.87 12.89
C GLY A 16 -7.33 7.81 11.82
N ILE A 17 -6.79 8.19 10.66
CA ILE A 17 -6.30 7.25 9.65
C ILE A 17 -4.80 7.48 9.39
N PRO A 18 -3.93 6.71 10.07
CA PRO A 18 -2.49 6.75 9.82
C PRO A 18 -2.17 6.36 8.39
N ASN A 19 -0.99 6.76 7.93
CA ASN A 19 -0.43 6.31 6.66
C ASN A 19 -1.28 6.69 5.42
N PHE A 20 -2.24 7.61 5.56
CA PHE A 20 -3.13 8.05 4.49
C PHE A 20 -2.43 8.97 3.49
N ARG A 21 -2.42 8.60 2.21
CA ARG A 21 -1.84 9.41 1.12
C ARG A 21 -2.39 9.01 -0.25
N ASP A 22 -2.25 9.92 -1.21
CA ASP A 22 -2.42 9.65 -2.64
C ASP A 22 -1.18 8.94 -3.21
N ILE A 23 -1.34 8.00 -4.14
CA ILE A 23 -0.20 7.40 -4.87
C ILE A 23 0.04 8.08 -6.23
N GLY A 24 -0.77 9.08 -6.59
CA GLY A 24 -0.59 9.91 -7.77
C GLY A 24 0.46 11.02 -7.63
N GLY A 25 0.67 11.77 -8.71
CA GLY A 25 1.57 12.91 -8.81
C GLY A 25 3.04 12.55 -9.08
N TYR A 26 3.42 11.27 -9.02
CA TYR A 26 4.78 10.85 -9.33
C TYR A 26 5.10 11.02 -10.83
N PRO A 27 6.24 11.64 -11.17
CA PRO A 27 6.65 11.78 -12.56
C PRO A 27 7.10 10.44 -13.14
N LEU A 28 6.68 10.17 -14.38
CA LEU A 28 7.21 9.09 -15.20
C LEU A 28 8.60 9.49 -15.73
N PRO A 29 9.47 8.52 -16.06
CA PRO A 29 10.71 8.80 -16.78
C PRO A 29 10.44 9.61 -18.06
N SER A 30 11.27 10.61 -18.35
CA SER A 30 11.05 11.52 -19.48
C SER A 30 10.93 10.75 -20.81
N SER A 31 9.75 10.81 -21.43
CA SER A 31 9.58 10.44 -22.83
C SER A 31 10.01 11.62 -23.71
N SER A 32 10.91 11.37 -24.66
CA SER A 32 11.61 12.38 -25.48
C SER A 32 10.72 13.25 -26.38
N SER A 33 9.40 13.10 -26.31
CA SER A 33 8.48 13.62 -27.33
C SER A 33 7.34 14.52 -26.81
N SER A 34 7.18 14.70 -25.49
CA SER A 34 6.19 15.64 -24.92
C SER A 34 6.86 16.86 -24.31
N SER A 35 6.27 18.05 -24.52
CA SER A 35 6.71 19.30 -23.89
C SER A 35 6.37 19.37 -22.39
N LYS A 36 5.53 18.45 -21.89
CA LYS A 36 5.07 18.37 -20.51
C LYS A 36 5.43 17.01 -19.91
N PRO A 37 5.87 16.94 -18.64
CA PRO A 37 6.13 15.66 -18.00
C PRO A 37 4.83 14.91 -17.77
N LEU A 38 4.85 13.60 -18.03
CA LEU A 38 3.76 12.71 -17.66
C LEU A 38 3.86 12.35 -16.17
N ILE A 39 2.72 12.25 -15.51
CA ILE A 39 2.61 11.86 -14.10
C ILE A 39 1.55 10.77 -13.93
N VAL A 40 1.61 10.06 -12.80
CA VAL A 40 0.48 9.28 -12.30
C VAL A 40 -0.64 10.25 -11.89
N ARG A 41 -1.88 10.01 -12.33
CA ARG A 41 -3.04 10.87 -12.09
C ARG A 41 -3.29 11.03 -10.57
N PRO A 42 -3.18 12.25 -10.03
CA PRO A 42 -3.54 12.54 -8.64
C PRO A 42 -5.04 12.41 -8.41
N GLY A 43 -5.42 12.18 -7.16
CA GLY A 43 -6.78 12.19 -6.67
C GLY A 43 -7.60 10.93 -6.98
N LEU A 44 -6.99 9.90 -7.56
CA LEU A 44 -7.69 8.70 -8.00
C LEU A 44 -7.45 7.48 -7.11
N ILE A 45 -6.25 7.32 -6.56
CA ILE A 45 -5.89 6.14 -5.77
C ILE A 45 -5.23 6.57 -4.47
N TYR A 46 -5.96 6.39 -3.38
CA TYR A 46 -5.46 6.61 -2.03
C TYR A 46 -5.11 5.28 -1.37
N ARG A 47 -4.16 5.34 -0.44
CA ARG A 47 -3.80 4.20 0.42
C ARG A 47 -3.72 4.62 1.87
N SER A 48 -3.99 3.71 2.80
CA SER A 48 -3.90 4.01 4.23
C SER A 48 -3.76 2.77 5.12
N ALA A 49 -3.52 3.00 6.41
CA ALA A 49 -3.85 2.02 7.44
C ALA A 49 -5.38 1.87 7.58
N GLU A 50 -5.82 0.89 8.37
CA GLU A 50 -7.24 0.66 8.59
C GLU A 50 -7.97 1.90 9.17
N PRO A 51 -9.22 2.18 8.76
CA PRO A 51 -9.90 3.45 9.06
C PRO A 51 -10.74 3.45 10.34
N SER A 52 -10.59 2.45 11.21
CA SER A 52 -11.53 2.24 12.34
C SER A 52 -11.46 3.35 13.40
N ARG A 53 -10.34 4.07 13.48
CA ARG A 53 -10.13 5.21 14.41
C ARG A 53 -10.42 6.59 13.81
N LEU A 54 -11.03 6.67 12.61
CA LEU A 54 -11.38 7.93 11.95
C LEU A 54 -12.14 8.88 12.90
N THR A 55 -11.77 10.16 12.95
CA THR A 55 -12.49 11.17 13.76
C THR A 55 -13.49 11.94 12.89
N PRO A 56 -14.46 12.68 13.47
CA PRO A 56 -15.32 13.59 12.70
C PRO A 56 -14.55 14.64 11.90
N ALA A 57 -13.40 15.11 12.41
CA ALA A 57 -12.54 16.04 11.68
C ALA A 57 -11.83 15.35 10.50
N GLY A 58 -11.31 14.13 10.71
CA GLY A 58 -10.78 13.30 9.63
C GLY A 58 -11.84 13.00 8.56
N GLU A 59 -13.09 12.76 8.97
CA GLU A 59 -14.21 12.52 8.07
C GLU A 59 -14.50 13.74 7.18
N SER A 60 -14.51 14.92 7.78
CA SER A 60 -14.66 16.20 7.05
C SER A 60 -13.51 16.44 6.08
N ALA A 61 -12.29 16.00 6.41
CA ALA A 61 -11.13 16.07 5.51
C ALA A 61 -11.15 15.03 4.39
N LEU A 62 -11.85 13.90 4.56
CA LEU A 62 -12.01 12.85 3.55
C LEU A 62 -13.04 13.19 2.49
N LEU A 63 -14.14 13.86 2.87
CA LEU A 63 -15.27 14.15 1.96
C LEU A 63 -14.84 14.82 0.64
N PRO A 64 -13.97 15.86 0.64
CA PRO A 64 -13.53 16.52 -0.60
C PRO A 64 -12.70 15.63 -1.52
N LEU A 65 -12.15 14.51 -1.02
CA LEU A 65 -11.34 13.57 -1.82
C LEU A 65 -12.20 12.71 -2.75
N GLY A 66 -13.52 12.70 -2.57
CA GLY A 66 -14.47 12.05 -3.48
C GLY A 66 -14.33 10.51 -3.53
N ILE A 67 -13.83 9.88 -2.47
CA ILE A 67 -13.62 8.43 -2.41
C ILE A 67 -14.96 7.72 -2.46
N THR A 68 -15.17 6.92 -3.50
CA THR A 68 -16.42 6.18 -3.74
C THR A 68 -16.32 4.72 -3.35
N HIS A 69 -15.11 4.15 -3.34
CA HIS A 69 -14.88 2.73 -3.01
C HIS A 69 -13.72 2.55 -2.03
N VAL A 70 -13.90 1.66 -1.06
CA VAL A 70 -12.88 1.29 -0.08
C VAL A 70 -12.58 -0.20 -0.17
N TYR A 71 -11.44 -0.54 -0.75
CA TYR A 71 -10.96 -1.92 -0.88
C TYR A 71 -10.24 -2.35 0.41
N ASP A 72 -10.88 -3.25 1.14
CA ASP A 72 -10.36 -3.80 2.40
C ASP A 72 -9.68 -5.16 2.17
N LEU A 73 -8.35 -5.16 2.24
CA LEU A 73 -7.50 -6.34 1.99
C LEU A 73 -7.27 -7.21 3.24
N ARG A 74 -7.90 -6.87 4.38
CA ARG A 74 -7.78 -7.63 5.65
C ARG A 74 -8.56 -8.94 5.57
N SER A 75 -8.09 -9.97 6.26
CA SER A 75 -8.84 -11.22 6.40
C SER A 75 -9.99 -11.08 7.41
N ALA A 76 -10.95 -12.01 7.38
CA ALA A 76 -12.02 -12.06 8.38
C ALA A 76 -11.45 -12.22 9.81
N ILE A 77 -10.38 -13.00 9.97
CA ILE A 77 -9.69 -13.17 11.26
C ILE A 77 -9.12 -11.86 11.79
N GLU A 78 -8.51 -11.02 10.95
CA GLU A 78 -8.02 -9.70 11.37
C GLU A 78 -9.16 -8.79 11.83
N LEU A 79 -10.29 -8.82 11.11
CA LEU A 79 -11.48 -8.05 11.47
C LEU A 79 -12.06 -8.51 12.82
N ASN A 80 -12.16 -9.83 13.03
CA ASN A 80 -12.68 -10.42 14.26
C ASN A 80 -11.77 -10.16 15.47
N ARG A 81 -10.44 -10.22 15.29
CA ARG A 81 -9.48 -9.91 16.36
C ARG A 81 -9.58 -8.45 16.81
N LEU A 82 -9.76 -7.51 15.87
CA LEU A 82 -9.98 -6.10 16.21
C LEU A 82 -11.28 -5.93 16.99
N ALA A 83 -12.37 -6.56 16.56
CA ALA A 83 -13.65 -6.52 17.28
C ALA A 83 -13.54 -7.11 18.70
N ALA A 84 -12.79 -8.21 18.87
CA ALA A 84 -12.60 -8.86 20.17
C ALA A 84 -11.69 -8.08 21.13
N SER A 85 -10.85 -7.16 20.64
CA SER A 85 -9.92 -6.37 21.46
C SER A 85 -10.59 -5.25 22.27
N GLY A 86 -11.93 -5.20 22.30
CA GLY A 86 -12.68 -4.15 23.01
C GLY A 86 -12.58 -2.77 22.36
N SER A 87 -11.92 -2.65 21.20
CA SER A 87 -12.04 -1.46 20.33
C SER A 87 -13.46 -1.44 19.77
N PRO A 88 -14.31 -0.45 20.12
CA PRO A 88 -15.64 -0.28 19.54
C PRO A 88 -15.51 0.33 18.14
N ALA A 89 -14.76 -0.33 17.28
CA ALA A 89 -14.43 0.17 15.96
C ALA A 89 -15.08 -0.81 14.96
N PRO A 90 -16.40 -0.71 14.77
CA PRO A 90 -17.07 -1.48 13.72
C PRO A 90 -16.32 -1.24 12.41
N ILE A 91 -16.41 -2.20 11.49
CA ILE A 91 -15.96 -2.00 10.11
C ILE A 91 -16.56 -0.68 9.64
N ARG A 92 -15.73 0.36 9.56
CA ARG A 92 -16.21 1.72 9.30
C ARG A 92 -16.29 1.92 7.80
N THR A 93 -17.50 2.10 7.32
CA THR A 93 -17.74 2.60 5.96
C THR A 93 -17.43 4.09 5.95
N LEU A 94 -16.58 4.55 5.02
CA LEU A 94 -16.33 5.98 4.86
C LEU A 94 -17.58 6.63 4.24
N PRO A 95 -17.97 7.84 4.66
CA PRO A 95 -19.15 8.49 4.09
C PRO A 95 -19.04 8.67 2.58
N GLY A 96 -20.15 8.45 1.88
CA GLY A 96 -20.18 8.54 0.41
C GLY A 96 -19.45 7.40 -0.31
N SER A 97 -18.95 6.39 0.41
CA SER A 97 -18.22 5.26 -0.17
C SER A 97 -18.91 3.92 0.07
N THR A 98 -18.62 2.97 -0.82
CA THR A 98 -18.96 1.56 -0.65
C THR A 98 -17.72 0.78 -0.24
N ARG A 99 -17.81 -0.01 0.83
CA ARG A 99 -16.74 -0.97 1.18
C ARG A 99 -16.80 -2.18 0.27
N VAL A 100 -15.66 -2.52 -0.33
CA VAL A 100 -15.45 -3.74 -1.12
C VAL A 100 -14.53 -4.66 -0.34
N PHE A 101 -15.09 -5.76 0.17
CA PHE A 101 -14.33 -6.75 0.93
C PHE A 101 -13.62 -7.72 -0.01
N VAL A 102 -12.30 -7.58 -0.10
CA VAL A 102 -11.43 -8.36 -1.00
C VAL A 102 -10.18 -8.78 -0.23
N PRO A 103 -10.31 -9.70 0.75
CA PRO A 103 -9.17 -10.16 1.53
C PRO A 103 -8.09 -10.74 0.62
N VAL A 104 -6.82 -10.49 0.94
CA VAL A 104 -5.71 -11.20 0.27
C VAL A 104 -5.48 -12.58 0.87
N PHE A 105 -5.69 -12.73 2.16
CA PHE A 105 -5.51 -13.99 2.88
C PHE A 105 -6.86 -14.43 3.43
N LEU A 106 -7.19 -15.70 3.24
CA LEU A 106 -8.41 -16.33 3.75
C LEU A 106 -8.16 -16.97 5.11
N ASP A 107 -9.19 -17.53 5.73
CA ASP A 107 -9.07 -18.11 7.07
C ASP A 107 -8.08 -19.29 7.12
N GLU A 108 -7.97 -20.06 6.04
CA GLU A 108 -6.99 -21.14 5.89
C GLU A 108 -5.53 -20.65 5.88
N ASP A 109 -5.28 -19.40 5.45
CA ASP A 109 -3.95 -18.77 5.46
C ASP A 109 -3.52 -18.27 6.85
N TYR A 110 -4.38 -18.43 7.85
CA TYR A 110 -4.19 -18.00 9.23
C TYR A 110 -4.07 -19.17 10.23
N GLY A 111 -3.78 -20.38 9.74
CA GLY A 111 -3.31 -21.46 10.60
C GLY A 111 -2.11 -21.01 11.46
N PRO A 112 -1.94 -21.52 12.69
CA PRO A 112 -0.86 -21.11 13.59
C PRO A 112 0.53 -21.13 12.94
N GLU A 113 0.81 -22.18 12.16
CA GLU A 113 2.08 -22.35 11.43
C GLU A 113 2.26 -21.28 10.34
N ALA A 114 1.21 -20.96 9.58
CA ALA A 114 1.25 -19.94 8.53
C ALA A 114 1.49 -18.54 9.11
N ILE A 115 0.87 -18.22 10.25
CA ILE A 115 1.11 -16.98 10.98
C ILE A 115 2.56 -16.94 11.48
N ALA A 116 3.03 -18.00 12.14
CA ALA A 116 4.39 -18.07 12.67
C ALA A 116 5.45 -17.93 11.57
N LEU A 117 5.26 -18.61 10.44
CA LEU A 117 6.11 -18.48 9.26
C LEU A 117 6.15 -17.04 8.74
N ARG A 118 4.98 -16.40 8.65
CA ARG A 118 4.86 -15.02 8.18
C ARG A 118 5.55 -14.04 9.12
N TYR A 119 5.40 -14.20 10.43
CA TYR A 119 6.08 -13.39 11.44
C TYR A 119 7.59 -13.55 11.35
N ARG A 120 8.08 -14.80 11.29
CA ARG A 120 9.51 -15.11 11.10
C ARG A 120 10.06 -14.45 9.83
N ASN A 121 9.32 -14.49 8.73
CA ASN A 121 9.72 -13.86 7.48
C ASN A 121 9.79 -12.33 7.60
N TYR A 122 8.86 -11.68 8.31
CA TYR A 122 8.89 -10.23 8.49
C TYR A 122 9.87 -9.74 9.56
N SER A 123 10.25 -10.60 10.51
CA SER A 123 11.19 -10.25 11.58
C SER A 123 12.63 -10.65 11.27
N ALA A 124 12.87 -11.44 10.21
CA ALA A 124 14.21 -11.78 9.76
C ALA A 124 15.01 -10.53 9.36
N ASP A 125 16.34 -10.63 9.49
CA ASP A 125 17.23 -9.60 8.95
C ASP A 125 17.36 -9.74 7.42
N GLY A 126 17.70 -8.64 6.75
CA GLY A 126 17.76 -8.56 5.30
C GLY A 126 16.40 -8.54 4.59
N THR A 127 16.42 -8.75 3.27
CA THR A 127 15.23 -8.60 2.40
C THR A 127 14.57 -9.93 2.05
N GLU A 128 15.23 -11.06 2.30
CA GLU A 128 14.78 -12.38 1.84
C GLU A 128 13.42 -12.76 2.46
N GLY A 129 13.27 -12.57 3.78
CA GLY A 129 12.02 -12.87 4.47
C GLY A 129 10.85 -12.03 3.94
N PHE A 130 11.04 -10.72 3.76
CA PHE A 130 10.05 -9.85 3.12
C PHE A 130 9.73 -10.27 1.69
N THR A 131 10.73 -10.66 0.90
CA THR A 131 10.53 -11.13 -0.47
C THR A 131 9.67 -12.40 -0.48
N LYS A 132 9.92 -13.36 0.42
CA LYS A 132 9.10 -14.58 0.56
C LYS A 132 7.66 -14.24 0.99
N ALA A 133 7.50 -13.33 1.93
CA ALA A 133 6.18 -12.91 2.41
C ALA A 133 5.37 -12.20 1.32
N TYR A 134 6.01 -11.34 0.52
CA TYR A 134 5.35 -10.63 -0.58
C TYR A 134 5.10 -11.54 -1.79
N ALA A 135 5.97 -12.53 -2.03
CA ALA A 135 5.70 -13.60 -2.99
C ALA A 135 4.45 -14.42 -2.59
N SER A 136 4.23 -14.66 -1.30
CA SER A 136 2.99 -15.26 -0.81
C SER A 136 1.78 -14.36 -1.03
N ILE A 137 1.89 -13.04 -0.82
CA ILE A 137 0.82 -12.08 -1.14
C ILE A 137 0.44 -12.18 -2.63
N LEU A 138 1.43 -12.16 -3.53
CA LEU A 138 1.22 -12.26 -4.97
C LEU A 138 0.46 -13.56 -5.31
N ARG A 139 1.02 -14.71 -4.93
CA ARG A 139 0.41 -16.03 -5.22
C ARG A 139 -1.02 -16.18 -4.67
N THR A 140 -1.26 -15.77 -3.43
CA THR A 140 -2.61 -15.89 -2.85
C THR A 140 -3.59 -14.95 -3.54
N ALA A 141 -3.18 -13.70 -3.81
CA ALA A 141 -4.03 -12.70 -4.47
C ALA A 141 -4.36 -13.02 -5.93
N SER A 142 -3.53 -13.79 -6.63
CA SER A 142 -3.72 -14.19 -8.03
C SER A 142 -4.28 -15.61 -8.22
N SER A 143 -4.42 -16.38 -7.14
CA SER A 143 -4.90 -17.77 -7.22
C SER A 143 -6.25 -17.87 -7.95
N ALA A 144 -6.34 -18.81 -8.89
CA ALA A 144 -7.55 -19.05 -9.69
C ALA A 144 -8.77 -19.43 -8.81
N SER A 145 -8.51 -20.07 -7.67
CA SER A 145 -9.54 -20.49 -6.73
C SER A 145 -9.86 -19.44 -5.67
N HIS A 146 -9.20 -18.28 -5.68
CA HIS A 146 -9.44 -17.25 -4.68
C HIS A 146 -10.82 -16.61 -4.90
N PRO A 147 -11.78 -16.76 -3.97
CA PRO A 147 -13.18 -16.39 -4.21
C PRO A 147 -13.39 -14.87 -4.39
N HIS A 148 -12.43 -14.06 -3.94
CA HIS A 148 -12.51 -12.60 -4.03
C HIS A 148 -11.60 -11.96 -5.09
N SER A 149 -10.69 -12.71 -5.73
CA SER A 149 -9.71 -12.21 -6.73
C SER A 149 -9.19 -10.78 -6.48
N PRO A 150 -8.60 -10.49 -5.31
CA PRO A 150 -8.49 -9.13 -4.77
C PRO A 150 -7.75 -8.15 -5.69
N PHE A 151 -6.65 -8.59 -6.31
CA PHE A 151 -5.89 -7.73 -7.23
C PHE A 151 -6.63 -7.53 -8.55
N THR A 152 -7.22 -8.59 -9.12
CA THR A 152 -8.04 -8.50 -10.33
C THR A 152 -9.21 -7.54 -10.14
N THR A 153 -9.91 -7.57 -9.00
CA THR A 153 -11.03 -6.67 -8.72
C THR A 153 -10.60 -5.20 -8.72
N ILE A 154 -9.48 -4.88 -8.07
CA ILE A 154 -8.96 -3.50 -8.03
C ILE A 154 -8.50 -3.06 -9.42
N LEU A 155 -7.73 -3.89 -10.12
CA LEU A 155 -7.21 -3.57 -11.45
C LEU A 155 -8.33 -3.41 -12.48
N THR A 156 -9.41 -4.21 -12.39
CA THR A 156 -10.58 -4.09 -13.27
C THR A 156 -11.34 -2.78 -13.04
N HIS A 157 -11.44 -2.31 -11.78
CA HIS A 157 -12.00 -0.98 -11.48
C HIS A 157 -11.18 0.12 -12.16
N LEU A 158 -9.85 0.02 -12.08
CA LEU A 158 -8.93 0.98 -12.69
C LEU A 158 -8.96 0.93 -14.23
N ALA A 159 -9.26 -0.22 -14.82
CA ALA A 159 -9.44 -0.40 -16.26
C ALA A 159 -10.79 0.09 -16.79
N SER A 160 -11.74 0.46 -15.92
CA SER A 160 -13.08 0.89 -16.32
C SER A 160 -13.14 2.43 -16.46
N SER A 161 -14.20 3.07 -15.97
CA SER A 161 -14.24 4.52 -15.71
C SER A 161 -13.98 4.74 -14.22
N PRO A 162 -12.71 4.78 -13.77
CA PRO A 162 -12.42 4.71 -12.35
C PRO A 162 -12.86 5.99 -11.64
N SER A 163 -13.60 5.79 -10.55
CA SER A 163 -13.83 6.81 -9.52
C SER A 163 -12.77 6.69 -8.41
N PRO A 164 -12.54 7.73 -7.59
CA PRO A 164 -11.52 7.71 -6.55
C PRO A 164 -11.70 6.57 -5.54
N ILE A 165 -10.61 5.86 -5.23
CA ILE A 165 -10.63 4.67 -4.36
C ILE A 165 -9.67 4.81 -3.19
N LEU A 166 -9.98 4.14 -2.09
CA LEU A 166 -9.04 3.87 -1.00
C LEU A 166 -8.70 2.38 -0.98
N ILE A 167 -7.42 2.05 -0.95
CA ILE A 167 -6.93 0.68 -0.75
C ILE A 167 -6.26 0.60 0.63
N HIS A 168 -6.69 -0.32 1.48
CA HIS A 168 -6.07 -0.50 2.79
C HIS A 168 -5.94 -1.96 3.20
N CYS A 169 -5.07 -2.18 4.18
CA CYS A 169 -5.02 -3.41 4.97
C CYS A 169 -4.96 -2.99 6.44
N THR A 170 -4.26 -3.71 7.31
CA THR A 170 -4.12 -3.31 8.73
C THR A 170 -3.23 -2.08 8.88
N ALA A 171 -1.99 -2.14 8.44
CA ALA A 171 -1.06 -1.00 8.52
C ALA A 171 -1.00 -0.17 7.22
N GLY A 172 -1.62 -0.65 6.14
CA GLY A 172 -1.46 -0.04 4.80
C GLY A 172 -0.06 -0.22 4.22
N LYS A 173 0.68 -1.24 4.66
CA LYS A 173 2.09 -1.46 4.33
C LYS A 173 2.28 -2.61 3.34
N ASP A 174 1.99 -3.84 3.76
CA ASP A 174 2.40 -5.05 3.02
C ASP A 174 1.48 -5.32 1.82
N ARG A 175 0.26 -5.81 2.05
CA ARG A 175 -0.72 -6.12 0.97
C ARG A 175 -1.06 -4.90 0.12
N THR A 176 -1.32 -3.77 0.78
CA THR A 176 -1.54 -2.48 0.12
C THR A 176 -0.31 -2.04 -0.66
N GLY A 177 0.90 -2.20 -0.10
CA GLY A 177 2.13 -1.80 -0.78
C GLY A 177 2.42 -2.63 -2.01
N VAL A 178 2.15 -3.95 -1.98
CA VAL A 178 2.31 -4.81 -3.14
C VAL A 178 1.38 -4.38 -4.27
N ILE A 179 0.07 -4.21 -4.04
CA ILE A 179 -0.84 -3.77 -5.11
C ILE A 179 -0.54 -2.37 -5.62
N CYS A 180 -0.18 -1.42 -4.74
CA CYS A 180 0.27 -0.09 -5.17
C CYS A 180 1.54 -0.18 -6.02
N ALA A 181 2.50 -1.04 -5.66
CA ALA A 181 3.71 -1.24 -6.44
C ALA A 181 3.43 -1.82 -7.84
N LEU A 182 2.48 -2.75 -7.95
CA LEU A 182 2.02 -3.26 -9.25
C LEU A 182 1.43 -2.13 -10.10
N ILE A 183 0.50 -1.35 -9.55
CA ILE A 183 -0.17 -0.24 -10.25
C ILE A 183 0.85 0.82 -10.73
N LEU A 184 1.75 1.26 -9.86
CA LEU A 184 2.78 2.24 -10.20
C LEU A 184 3.76 1.72 -11.25
N SER A 185 4.12 0.44 -11.18
CA SER A 185 4.97 -0.20 -12.19
C SER A 185 4.26 -0.35 -13.55
N LEU A 186 2.95 -0.61 -13.59
CA LEU A 186 2.17 -0.61 -14.84
C LEU A 186 2.15 0.77 -15.52
N CYS A 187 2.21 1.84 -14.71
CA CYS A 187 2.35 3.21 -15.20
C CYS A 187 3.77 3.53 -15.73
N GLY A 188 4.73 2.61 -15.59
CA GLY A 188 6.09 2.79 -16.11
C GLY A 188 7.04 3.53 -15.17
N LEU A 189 6.75 3.59 -13.87
CA LEU A 189 7.66 4.19 -12.89
C LEU A 189 8.87 3.29 -12.65
N ASP A 190 10.04 3.92 -12.43
CA ASP A 190 11.25 3.22 -12.01
C ASP A 190 11.08 2.58 -10.64
N ASP A 191 11.70 1.41 -10.44
CA ASP A 191 11.66 0.66 -9.18
C ASP A 191 12.09 1.50 -7.97
N ALA A 192 13.01 2.45 -8.15
CA ALA A 192 13.46 3.36 -7.09
C ALA A 192 12.35 4.32 -6.62
N VAL A 193 11.49 4.78 -7.54
CA VAL A 193 10.34 5.65 -7.22
C VAL A 193 9.25 4.84 -6.54
N VAL A 194 8.96 3.63 -7.06
CA VAL A 194 8.00 2.70 -6.44
C VAL A 194 8.42 2.32 -5.02
N ALA A 195 9.69 1.97 -4.83
CA ALA A 195 10.24 1.67 -3.51
C ALA A 195 10.25 2.89 -2.59
N HIS A 196 10.44 4.10 -3.13
CA HIS A 196 10.32 5.32 -2.35
C HIS A 196 8.89 5.55 -1.85
N GLU A 197 7.89 5.46 -2.71
CA GLU A 197 6.47 5.57 -2.31
C GLU A 197 6.14 4.56 -1.21
N TYR A 198 6.54 3.30 -1.38
CA TYR A 198 6.38 2.27 -0.36
C TYR A 198 7.02 2.68 0.99
N SER A 199 8.25 3.21 0.94
CA SER A 199 8.99 3.60 2.15
C SER A 199 8.39 4.77 2.93
N LEU A 200 7.52 5.56 2.30
CA LEU A 200 6.76 6.61 2.99
C LEU A 200 5.91 6.03 4.12
N THR A 201 5.59 4.73 4.10
CA THR A 201 4.87 4.10 5.20
C THR A 201 5.58 4.18 6.55
N ASP A 202 6.91 4.22 6.59
CA ASP A 202 7.61 4.47 7.85
C ASP A 202 7.21 5.82 8.44
N ALA A 203 7.19 6.87 7.62
CA ALA A 203 6.79 8.21 8.04
C ALA A 203 5.29 8.26 8.41
N GLY A 204 4.45 7.62 7.60
CA GLY A 204 3.00 7.58 7.77
C GLY A 204 2.53 6.83 9.03
N LEU A 205 3.35 5.93 9.56
CA LEU A 205 3.06 5.15 10.77
C LEU A 205 3.80 5.63 12.02
N GLN A 206 4.63 6.69 11.93
CA GLN A 206 5.48 7.12 13.06
C GLN A 206 4.70 7.31 14.36
N SER A 207 3.53 7.96 14.32
CA SER A 207 2.71 8.24 15.51
C SER A 207 2.19 6.99 16.21
N ARG A 208 2.10 5.85 15.50
CA ARG A 208 1.64 4.57 16.05
C ARG A 208 2.75 3.53 16.16
N ARG A 209 3.99 3.89 15.83
CA ARG A 209 5.09 2.92 15.72
C ARG A 209 5.32 2.18 17.04
N GLU A 210 5.45 2.90 18.14
CA GLU A 210 5.68 2.27 19.45
C GLU A 210 4.47 1.49 19.95
N GLU A 211 3.25 1.97 19.69
CA GLU A 211 2.01 1.22 19.95
C GLU A 211 2.05 -0.15 19.25
N ILE A 212 2.36 -0.17 17.95
CA ILE A 212 2.39 -1.39 17.14
C ILE A 212 3.53 -2.31 17.57
N VAL A 213 4.72 -1.77 17.85
CA VAL A 213 5.86 -2.56 18.35
C VAL A 213 5.51 -3.26 19.66
N ASN A 214 4.87 -2.56 20.60
CA ASN A 214 4.43 -3.14 21.87
C ASN A 214 3.39 -4.26 21.65
N HIS A 215 2.47 -4.09 20.71
CA HIS A 215 1.50 -5.14 20.37
C HIS A 215 2.17 -6.36 19.75
N LEU A 216 3.16 -6.18 18.87
CA LEU A 216 3.92 -7.27 18.29
C LEU A 216 4.71 -8.03 19.35
N LEU A 217 5.36 -7.33 20.29
CA LEU A 217 6.09 -7.92 21.41
C LEU A 217 5.21 -8.74 22.38
N ALA A 218 3.90 -8.48 22.40
CA ALA A 218 2.95 -9.26 23.20
C ALA A 218 2.59 -10.61 22.55
N THR A 219 2.89 -10.80 21.26
CA THR A 219 2.65 -12.08 20.56
C THR A 219 3.72 -13.11 20.89
N ASP A 220 3.36 -14.40 20.92
CA ASP A 220 4.32 -15.48 21.19
C ASP A 220 5.48 -15.51 20.18
N ALA A 221 5.21 -15.13 18.92
CA ALA A 221 6.20 -15.17 17.85
C ALA A 221 7.32 -14.11 17.95
N LEU A 222 7.08 -13.00 18.67
CA LEU A 222 8.04 -11.89 18.80
C LEU A 222 8.31 -11.49 20.25
N ARG A 223 7.86 -12.30 21.21
CA ARG A 223 8.14 -12.06 22.63
C ARG A 223 9.65 -12.00 22.85
N GLY A 224 10.13 -10.87 23.37
CA GLY A 224 11.55 -10.65 23.65
C GLY A 224 12.41 -10.29 22.43
N ASP A 225 11.82 -10.08 21.25
CA ASP A 225 12.54 -9.64 20.03
C ASP A 225 12.10 -8.24 19.56
N PRO A 226 12.53 -7.17 20.25
CA PRO A 226 12.16 -5.80 19.89
C PRO A 226 12.70 -5.36 18.53
N GLU A 227 13.85 -5.89 18.12
CA GLU A 227 14.43 -5.59 16.82
C GLU A 227 13.67 -6.27 15.69
N GLY A 228 13.23 -7.52 15.89
CA GLY A 228 12.32 -8.21 14.98
C GLY A 228 10.98 -7.49 14.83
N ALA A 229 10.39 -7.03 15.93
CA ALA A 229 9.18 -6.21 15.89
C ALA A 229 9.38 -4.89 15.13
N ARG A 230 10.51 -4.21 15.33
CA ARG A 230 10.88 -2.98 14.59
C ARG A 230 11.11 -3.23 13.11
N ARG A 231 11.75 -4.35 12.75
CA ARG A 231 11.91 -4.78 11.35
C ARG A 231 10.54 -5.09 10.73
N MET A 232 9.69 -5.81 11.44
CA MET A 232 8.35 -6.19 10.96
C MET A 232 7.44 -4.99 10.70
N ILE A 233 7.49 -3.92 11.50
CA ILE A 233 6.72 -2.71 11.20
C ILE A 233 7.37 -1.82 10.12
N GLY A 234 8.68 -1.96 9.90
CA GLY A 234 9.44 -1.14 8.97
C GLY A 234 9.08 -1.34 7.49
N ALA A 235 9.25 -0.28 6.70
CA ALA A 235 9.01 -0.22 5.26
C ALA A 235 10.29 0.15 4.49
N ARG A 236 11.34 -0.68 4.60
CA ARG A 236 12.62 -0.45 3.93
C ARG A 236 12.49 -0.48 2.40
N LYS A 237 13.11 0.48 1.69
CA LYS A 237 13.11 0.52 0.22
C LYS A 237 13.64 -0.80 -0.37
N GLU A 238 14.69 -1.34 0.22
CA GLU A 238 15.32 -2.59 -0.20
C GLU A 238 14.35 -3.79 -0.23
N ASN A 239 13.37 -3.82 0.67
CA ASN A 239 12.36 -4.89 0.68
C ASN A 239 11.49 -4.83 -0.58
N MET A 240 11.08 -3.62 -0.98
CA MET A 240 10.28 -3.43 -2.19
C MET A 240 11.11 -3.65 -3.45
N LEU A 241 12.35 -3.15 -3.50
CA LEU A 241 13.27 -3.42 -4.62
C LEU A 241 13.51 -4.92 -4.82
N SER A 242 13.76 -5.66 -3.74
CA SER A 242 13.95 -7.11 -3.79
C SER A 242 12.69 -7.83 -4.29
N THR A 243 11.50 -7.35 -3.91
CA THR A 243 10.22 -7.89 -4.37
C THR A 243 9.99 -7.63 -5.85
N LEU A 244 10.22 -6.39 -6.31
CA LEU A 244 10.11 -5.99 -7.71
C LEU A 244 11.10 -6.77 -8.61
N ALA A 245 12.30 -7.02 -8.10
CA ALA A 245 13.27 -7.89 -8.76
C ALA A 245 12.81 -9.37 -8.78
N HIS A 246 12.19 -9.86 -7.71
CA HIS A 246 11.61 -11.20 -7.67
C HIS A 246 10.48 -11.37 -8.69
N ILE A 247 9.56 -10.40 -8.79
CA ILE A 247 8.47 -10.44 -9.77
C ILE A 247 9.03 -10.56 -11.20
N ARG A 248 10.05 -9.76 -11.54
CA ARG A 248 10.67 -9.79 -12.87
C ARG A 248 11.41 -11.10 -13.17
N ARG A 249 12.06 -11.70 -12.16
CA ARG A 249 12.71 -13.00 -12.33
C ARG A 249 11.72 -14.14 -12.51
N GLU A 250 10.64 -14.14 -11.73
CA GLU A 250 9.66 -15.23 -11.69
C GLU A 250 8.68 -15.16 -12.86
N TYR A 251 8.16 -13.97 -13.15
CA TYR A 251 7.07 -13.75 -14.10
C TYR A 251 7.54 -13.02 -15.38
N GLY A 252 8.82 -12.69 -15.50
CA GLY A 252 9.38 -11.92 -16.62
C GLY A 252 9.17 -10.41 -16.52
N SER A 253 7.98 -9.96 -16.11
CA SER A 253 7.69 -8.54 -15.84
C SER A 253 6.50 -8.37 -14.90
N VAL A 254 6.32 -7.16 -14.36
CA VAL A 254 5.09 -6.81 -13.60
C VAL A 254 3.86 -6.92 -14.47
N GLU A 255 3.96 -6.49 -15.74
CA GLU A 255 2.87 -6.58 -16.70
C GLU A 255 2.49 -8.03 -17.01
N ALA A 256 3.47 -8.92 -17.17
CA ALA A 256 3.23 -10.34 -17.37
C ALA A 256 2.57 -10.99 -16.15
N TYR A 257 3.03 -10.68 -14.93
CA TYR A 257 2.33 -11.11 -13.72
C TYR A 257 0.86 -10.64 -13.70
N VAL A 258 0.59 -9.37 -13.97
CA VAL A 258 -0.78 -8.83 -13.96
C VAL A 258 -1.65 -9.49 -15.05
N ARG A 259 -1.08 -9.71 -16.24
CA ARG A 259 -1.80 -10.32 -17.34
C ARG A 259 -2.11 -11.80 -17.09
N ASP A 260 -1.08 -12.56 -16.73
CA ASP A 260 -1.13 -14.01 -16.74
C ASP A 260 -1.66 -14.57 -15.40
N GLU A 261 -1.24 -13.98 -14.28
CA GLU A 261 -1.64 -14.43 -12.95
C GLU A 261 -2.92 -13.74 -12.47
N CYS A 262 -3.02 -12.41 -12.61
CA CYS A 262 -4.23 -11.68 -12.24
C CYS A 262 -5.33 -11.71 -13.32
N ARG A 263 -5.07 -12.31 -14.49
CA ARG A 263 -6.05 -12.46 -15.59
C ARG A 263 -6.63 -11.12 -16.06
N VAL A 264 -5.82 -10.07 -16.04
CA VAL A 264 -6.18 -8.73 -16.52
C VAL A 264 -5.68 -8.60 -17.96
N SER A 265 -6.56 -8.47 -18.94
CA SER A 265 -6.17 -8.51 -20.35
C SER A 265 -5.23 -7.37 -20.74
N GLN A 266 -4.55 -7.50 -21.87
CA GLN A 266 -3.69 -6.44 -22.39
C GLN A 266 -4.48 -5.14 -22.61
N GLU A 267 -5.71 -5.25 -23.12
CA GLU A 267 -6.62 -4.12 -23.33
C GLU A 267 -6.97 -3.43 -22.00
N GLN A 268 -7.18 -4.20 -20.93
CA GLN A 268 -7.43 -3.65 -19.60
C GLN A 268 -6.19 -2.96 -19.05
N ILE A 269 -4.99 -3.53 -19.23
CA ILE A 269 -3.72 -2.91 -18.82
C ILE A 269 -3.50 -1.58 -19.56
N ASP A 270 -3.75 -1.53 -20.87
CA ASP A 270 -3.62 -0.32 -21.65
C ASP A 270 -4.66 0.74 -21.25
N GLN A 271 -5.87 0.31 -20.90
CA GLN A 271 -6.90 1.20 -20.37
C GLN A 271 -6.56 1.72 -18.96
N ILE A 272 -5.93 0.91 -18.10
CA ILE A 272 -5.37 1.37 -16.82
C ILE A 272 -4.33 2.47 -17.08
N ARG A 273 -3.37 2.26 -17.98
CA ARG A 273 -2.36 3.28 -18.33
C ARG A 273 -3.01 4.57 -18.81
N LYS A 274 -3.99 4.47 -19.73
CA LYS A 274 -4.75 5.63 -20.22
C LYS A 274 -5.50 6.37 -19.11
N ASN A 275 -6.01 5.64 -18.12
CA ASN A 275 -6.72 6.21 -16.97
C ASN A 275 -5.78 6.78 -15.91
N LEU A 276 -4.54 6.31 -15.82
CA LEU A 276 -3.62 6.68 -14.74
C LEU A 276 -2.49 7.59 -15.19
N ILE A 277 -2.20 7.75 -16.48
CA ILE A 277 -1.12 8.59 -16.97
C ILE A 277 -1.73 9.87 -17.57
N VAL A 278 -1.30 11.02 -17.07
CA VAL A 278 -1.77 12.35 -17.52
C VAL A 278 -0.60 13.32 -17.65
N ASP A 279 -0.76 14.36 -18.46
CA ASP A 279 0.18 15.49 -18.47
C ASP A 279 0.11 16.24 -17.14
N ALA A 280 1.26 16.69 -16.64
CA ALA A 280 1.34 17.47 -15.40
C ALA A 280 0.70 18.88 -15.45
N ALA A 281 0.07 19.27 -16.56
CA ALA A 281 -0.21 20.68 -16.87
C ALA A 281 -1.67 21.14 -16.72
N GLU A 282 -2.49 20.44 -15.94
CA GLU A 282 -3.81 20.93 -15.51
C GLU A 282 -4.00 20.64 -14.02
N GLY A 283 -3.80 21.64 -13.14
CA GLY A 283 -4.13 21.55 -11.71
C GLY A 283 -3.42 20.46 -10.88
N HIS A 284 -2.51 19.70 -11.48
CA HIS A 284 -1.84 18.56 -10.84
C HIS A 284 -0.48 18.95 -10.27
N HIS A 285 -0.28 18.70 -8.98
CA HIS A 285 1.01 18.89 -8.32
C HIS A 285 1.94 17.71 -8.59
N VAL A 286 3.12 17.98 -9.15
CA VAL A 286 4.17 16.98 -9.33
C VAL A 286 4.83 16.68 -7.98
N VAL A 287 4.94 15.40 -7.64
CA VAL A 287 5.60 14.95 -6.41
C VAL A 287 7.12 15.06 -6.56
N ASP A 288 7.72 15.92 -5.74
CA ASP A 288 9.19 16.02 -5.60
C ASP A 288 9.70 14.92 -4.65
N TRP A 289 9.72 13.70 -5.16
CA TRP A 289 10.14 12.52 -4.42
C TRP A 289 11.63 12.56 -4.03
N ALA A 290 12.46 13.31 -4.77
CA ALA A 290 13.87 13.51 -4.45
C ALA A 290 14.03 14.35 -3.17
N SER A 291 13.25 15.42 -3.03
CA SER A 291 13.20 16.20 -1.79
C SER A 291 12.61 15.41 -0.62
N HIS A 292 11.58 14.59 -0.86
CA HIS A 292 11.06 13.68 0.17
C HIS A 292 12.12 12.72 0.68
N GLN A 293 12.89 12.13 -0.23
CA GLN A 293 14.00 11.24 0.14
C GLN A 293 15.00 11.94 1.06
N LYS A 294 15.41 13.18 0.73
CA LYS A 294 16.32 13.96 1.59
C LYS A 294 15.69 14.23 2.96
N HIS A 295 14.43 14.64 3.01
CA HIS A 295 13.72 14.90 4.27
C HIS A 295 13.65 13.67 5.17
N LEU A 296 13.41 12.48 4.61
CA LEU A 296 13.33 11.23 5.36
C LEU A 296 14.69 10.75 5.85
N LEU A 297 15.76 10.95 5.08
CA LEU A 297 17.13 10.64 5.51
C LEU A 297 17.56 11.50 6.70
N LEU A 298 17.27 12.80 6.65
CA LEU A 298 17.53 13.73 7.76
C LEU A 298 16.81 13.31 9.05
N LYS A 299 15.57 12.81 8.95
CA LYS A 299 14.80 12.29 10.10
C LYS A 299 15.38 11.01 10.70
N ARG A 300 16.13 10.20 9.94
CA ARG A 300 16.74 8.95 10.40
C ARG A 300 18.10 9.14 11.08
N GLY A 301 18.62 10.36 11.15
CA GLY A 301 19.93 10.64 11.76
C GLY A 301 21.11 10.07 10.97
N VAL A 302 20.89 9.66 9.71
CA VAL A 302 21.96 9.20 8.82
C VAL A 302 22.58 10.44 8.19
N LYS A 303 23.71 10.89 8.75
CA LYS A 303 24.63 11.84 8.11
C LYS A 303 25.45 11.12 7.04
#